data_AF-A0A7C7DL48-F1
#
_entry.id   AF-A0A7C7DL48-F1
#
_cell.length_a   1.000
_cell.length_b   1.000
_cell.length_c   1.000
_cell.angle_alpha   90.00
_cell.angle_beta   90.00
_cell.angle_gamma   90.00
#
_symmetry.space_group_name_H-M   'P 1'
#
loop_
_entity.id
_entity.type
_entity.pdbx_description
1 polymer ?
#
loop_
_entity_poly.entity_id
_entity_poly.type
_entity_poly.pdbx_seq_one_letter_code
_entity_poly.pdbx_strand_id
1 'polypeptide(L)' 'GAFLTGIGVYDQIGKIGGAGSIIPITGFANSIVAPAMEFKREGFLFGVGAKLFTIAGPVLVYGIITSCLIGIIYYLLQ' A
#
# COMPACT_ATOMS: atom_id res chain seq x y z
N GLY A 1 -5.98 -5.76 -3.22
CA GLY A 1 -5.91 -6.51 -1.96
C GLY A 1 -7.28 -6.76 -1.39
N ALA A 2 -7.76 -5.87 -0.52
CA ALA A 2 -8.94 -6.09 0.33
C ALA A 2 -10.21 -6.63 -0.36
N PHE A 3 -10.58 -6.13 -1.54
CA PHE A 3 -11.77 -6.62 -2.26
C PHE A 3 -11.62 -8.07 -2.75
N LEU A 4 -10.50 -8.37 -3.41
CA LEU A 4 -10.17 -9.71 -3.89
C LEU A 4 -9.82 -10.68 -2.73
N THR A 5 -9.37 -10.18 -1.58
CA THR A 5 -9.20 -10.95 -0.32
C THR A 5 -10.55 -11.26 0.30
N GLY A 6 -11.49 -10.31 0.30
CA GLY A 6 -12.85 -10.51 0.80
C GLY A 6 -13.69 -11.47 -0.04
N ILE A 7 -13.36 -11.67 -1.32
CA ILE A 7 -14.02 -12.62 -2.23
C ILE A 7 -13.30 -13.99 -2.25
N GLY A 8 -12.17 -14.15 -1.53
CA GLY A 8 -11.42 -15.41 -1.45
C GLY A 8 -10.58 -15.75 -2.70
N VAL A 9 -10.55 -14.87 -3.71
CA VAL A 9 -9.78 -15.08 -4.96
C VAL A 9 -8.29 -14.73 -4.77
N TYR A 10 -7.96 -13.89 -3.78
CA TYR A 10 -6.55 -13.59 -3.46
C TYR A 10 -5.77 -14.78 -2.90
N ASP A 11 -6.44 -15.76 -2.29
CA ASP A 11 -5.78 -16.98 -1.79
C ASP A 11 -5.20 -17.83 -2.92
N GLN A 12 -5.85 -17.80 -4.10
CA GLN A 12 -5.33 -18.49 -5.29
C GLN A 12 -4.15 -17.76 -5.92
N ILE A 13 -4.17 -16.42 -5.94
CA ILE A 13 -3.05 -15.59 -6.44
C ILE A 13 -1.86 -15.68 -5.48
N GLY A 14 -2.14 -15.76 -4.18
CA GLY A 14 -1.15 -15.95 -3.13
C GLY A 14 -0.37 -17.26 -3.20
N LYS A 15 -1.00 -18.36 -3.66
CA LYS A 15 -0.31 -19.64 -3.90
C LYS A 15 0.81 -19.54 -4.94
N ILE A 16 0.75 -18.58 -5.85
CA ILE A 16 1.75 -18.38 -6.92
C ILE A 16 2.82 -17.37 -6.48
N GLY A 17 2.44 -16.34 -5.72
CA GLY A 17 3.35 -15.29 -5.21
C GLY A 17 4.04 -15.58 -3.87
N GLY A 18 3.70 -16.69 -3.21
CA GLY A 18 4.24 -17.09 -1.91
C GLY A 18 3.75 -16.21 -0.73
N ALA A 19 3.81 -16.77 0.48
CA ALA A 19 3.33 -16.11 1.70
C ALA A 19 3.96 -14.72 1.96
N GLY A 20 5.22 -14.53 1.56
CA GLY A 20 5.97 -13.30 1.80
C GLY A 20 5.47 -12.06 1.04
N SER A 21 4.84 -12.21 -0.13
CA SER A 21 4.24 -11.08 -0.85
C SER A 21 2.81 -10.77 -0.37
N ILE A 22 2.10 -11.78 0.12
CA ILE A 22 0.71 -11.65 0.58
C ILE A 22 0.65 -10.87 1.89
N ILE A 23 1.48 -11.23 2.87
CA ILE A 23 1.43 -10.71 4.25
C ILE A 23 1.57 -9.17 4.30
N PRO A 24 2.55 -8.53 3.63
CA PRO A 24 2.68 -7.07 3.67
C PRO A 24 1.57 -6.36 2.87
N ILE A 25 1.12 -6.94 1.74
CA ILE A 25 0.09 -6.31 0.90
C ILE A 25 -1.29 -6.38 1.58
N THR A 26 -1.63 -7.48 2.25
CA THR A 26 -2.90 -7.62 2.99
C THR A 26 -2.90 -6.78 4.26
N GLY A 27 -1.79 -6.74 4.99
CA GLY A 27 -1.61 -5.86 6.15
C GLY A 27 -1.78 -4.38 5.78
N PHE A 28 -1.08 -3.93 4.73
CA PHE A 28 -1.20 -2.56 4.24
C PHE A 28 -2.62 -2.23 3.73
N ALA A 29 -3.27 -3.16 3.03
CA ALA A 29 -4.65 -2.99 2.59
C ALA A 29 -5.63 -2.82 3.77
N ASN A 30 -5.47 -3.60 4.84
CA ASN A 30 -6.29 -3.45 6.05
C ASN A 30 -6.04 -2.10 6.75
N SER A 31 -4.78 -1.68 6.86
CA SER A 31 -4.42 -0.38 7.43
C SER A 31 -4.98 0.81 6.64
N ILE A 32 -5.21 0.66 5.33
CA ILE A 32 -5.86 1.68 4.49
C ILE A 32 -7.39 1.62 4.58
N VAL A 33 -7.98 0.42 4.59
CA VAL A 33 -9.44 0.24 4.56
C VAL A 33 -10.09 0.60 5.89
N ALA A 34 -9.46 0.32 7.03
CA ALA A 34 -9.98 0.68 8.35
C ALA A 34 -10.26 2.19 8.50
N PRO A 35 -9.28 3.10 8.30
CA PRO A 35 -9.54 4.53 8.38
C PRO A 35 -10.45 5.04 7.27
N ALA A 36 -10.47 4.41 6.09
CA ALA A 36 -11.40 4.79 5.02
C ALA A 36 -12.87 4.52 5.39
N MET A 37 -13.16 3.50 6.20
CA MET A 37 -14.52 3.22 6.70
C MET A 37 -14.86 4.08 7.92
N GLU A 38 -13.91 4.23 8.85
CA GLU A 38 -14.12 4.91 10.13
C GLU A 38 -14.28 6.43 9.96
N PHE A 39 -13.42 7.04 9.16
CA PHE A 39 -13.43 8.49 8.90
C PHE A 39 -14.29 8.89 7.70
N LYS A 40 -15.11 7.98 7.15
CA LYS A 40 -16.06 8.28 6.07
C LYS A 40 -17.06 9.39 6.47
N ARG A 41 -17.38 9.49 7.76
CA ARG A 41 -18.30 10.50 8.30
C ARG A 41 -17.70 11.92 8.36
N GLU A 42 -16.38 12.05 8.32
CA GLU A 42 -15.66 13.34 8.35
C GLU A 42 -15.45 13.95 6.95
N GLY A 43 -15.94 13.28 5.90
CA GLY A 43 -15.85 13.74 4.51
C GLY A 43 -14.59 13.27 3.79
N PHE A 44 -14.61 13.38 2.46
CA PHE A 44 -13.61 12.75 1.59
C PHE A 44 -12.23 13.41 1.63
N LEU A 45 -12.15 14.74 1.77
CA LEU A 45 -10.86 15.46 1.81
C LEU A 45 -10.25 15.46 3.22
N PHE A 46 -10.97 16.00 4.20
CA PHE A 46 -10.44 16.23 5.54
C PHE A 46 -10.44 14.98 6.43
N GLY A 47 -11.38 14.06 6.22
CA GLY A 47 -11.45 12.79 6.95
C GLY A 47 -10.67 11.68 6.24
N VAL A 48 -11.29 11.10 5.22
CA VAL A 48 -10.77 9.91 4.54
C VAL A 48 -9.41 10.18 3.88
N GLY A 49 -9.32 11.22 3.05
CA GLY A 49 -8.09 11.53 2.30
C GLY A 49 -6.89 11.82 3.20
N ALA A 50 -7.07 12.65 4.23
CA ALA A 50 -6.00 12.99 5.17
C ALA A 50 -5.47 11.76 5.92
N LYS A 51 -6.37 10.92 6.44
CA LYS A 51 -5.96 9.71 7.18
C LYS A 51 -5.33 8.66 6.27
N LEU A 52 -5.85 8.48 5.06
CA LEU A 52 -5.21 7.63 4.06
C LEU A 52 -3.79 8.10 3.71
N PHE A 53 -3.60 9.41 3.55
CA PHE A 53 -2.29 9.97 3.23
C PHE A 53 -1.27 9.81 4.36
N THR A 54 -1.69 9.82 5.63
CA THR A 54 -0.76 9.56 6.75
C THR A 54 -0.14 8.16 6.72
N ILE A 55 -0.82 7.18 6.11
CA ILE A 55 -0.35 5.79 6.01
C ILE A 55 0.38 5.55 4.68
N ALA A 56 -0.17 6.08 3.57
CA ALA A 56 0.41 5.92 2.24
C ALA A 56 1.60 6.85 1.96
N GLY A 57 1.63 8.03 2.57
CA GLY A 57 2.65 9.06 2.39
C GLY A 57 4.07 8.56 2.67
N PRO A 58 4.35 7.94 3.83
CA PRO A 58 5.66 7.37 4.13
C PRO A 58 6.13 6.37 3.06
N VAL A 59 5.25 5.46 2.63
CA VAL A 59 5.58 4.43 1.65
C VAL A 59 5.96 5.04 0.30
N LEU A 60 5.22 6.05 -0.16
CA LEU A 60 5.53 6.80 -1.37
C LEU A 60 6.88 7.51 -1.28
N VAL A 61 7.15 8.21 -0.17
CA VAL A 61 8.39 8.96 0.03
C VAL A 61 9.59 8.01 0.02
N TYR A 62 9.55 6.93 0.80
CA TYR A 62 10.63 5.95 0.81
C TYR A 62 10.81 5.27 -0.55
N GLY A 63 9.72 4.88 -1.22
CA GLY A 63 9.79 4.25 -2.53
C GLY A 63 10.44 5.14 -3.59
N ILE A 64 10.04 6.42 -3.66
CA ILE A 64 10.60 7.39 -4.61
C ILE A 64 12.06 7.69 -4.29
N ILE A 65 12.40 7.91 -3.01
CA ILE A 65 13.78 8.17 -2.60
C ILE A 65 14.68 6.98 -2.96
N THR A 66 14.27 5.75 -2.64
CA THR A 66 15.05 4.54 -2.96
C THR A 66 15.18 4.35 -4.46
N SER A 67 14.11 4.55 -5.24
CA SER A 67 14.17 4.46 -6.71
C SER A 67 15.08 5.52 -7.32
N CYS A 68 15.05 6.74 -6.80
CA CYS A 68 15.91 7.83 -7.26
C CYS A 68 17.38 7.55 -6.95
N LEU A 69 17.69 7.10 -5.73
CA LEU A 69 19.04 6.71 -5.32
C LEU A 69 19.60 5.59 -6.19
N ILE A 70 18.83 4.52 -6.41
CA ILE A 70 19.24 3.41 -7.27
C ILE A 70 19.44 3.89 -8.72
N GLY A 71 18.54 4.74 -9.22
CA GLY A 71 18.67 5.33 -10.56
C GLY A 71 19.94 6.16 -10.74
N ILE A 72 20.31 6.95 -9.74
CA ILE A 72 21.55 7.74 -9.73
C ILE A 72 22.77 6.83 -9.69
N ILE A 73 22.76 5.80 -8.84
CA ILE A 73 23.87 4.83 -8.74
C ILE A 73 24.05 4.11 -10.07
N TYR A 74 22.96 3.66 -10.70
CA TYR A 74 23.00 3.00 -12.00
C TYR A 74 23.55 3.92 -13.10
N TYR A 75 23.13 5.19 -13.12
CA TYR A 75 23.64 6.18 -14.07
C TYR A 75 25.15 6.47 -13.90
N LEU A 76 25.68 6.41 -12.68
CA LEU A 76 27.11 6.62 -12.40
C LEU A 76 27.99 5.39 -12.65
N LEU A 77 27.42 4.18 -12.61
CA LEU A 77 28.10 2.92 -12.89
C LEU A 77 28.03 2.51 -14.37
N GLN A 78 27.20 3.18 -15.16
CA GLN A 78 27.09 3.01 -16.61
C GLN A 78 28.15 3.84 -17.34
#